data_AF-A0A3D9B9D5-F1
#
_entry.id   AF-A0A3D9B9D5-F1
#
_cell.length_a   1.000
_cell.length_b   1.000
_cell.length_c   1.000
_cell.angle_alpha   90.00
_cell.angle_beta   90.00
_cell.angle_gamma   90.00
#
_symmetry.space_group_name_H-M   'P 1'
#
loop_
_entity.id
_entity.type
_entity.pdbx_description
1 polymer ?
#
loop_
_entity_poly.entity_id
_entity_poly.type
_entity_poly.pdbx_seq_one_letter_code
_entity_poly.pdbx_strand_id
1 'polypeptide(L)'
;MENNKMELKTSDIREFIKTLLVKLDNLDIAISFTLDEDVYWNILDEELYDAYKDPVGLTMGSLADDWSFLQAVLKGKREIVDYDLYKLAAILRFLGKKKIITKAQNQNTI
;
A
#
# COMPACT_ATOMS: atom_id res chain seq x y z
N MET A 1 -22.11 -20.13 -0.24
CA MET A 1 -20.70 -20.17 -0.67
C MET A 1 -19.85 -20.32 0.57
N GLU A 2 -18.89 -21.24 0.58
CA GLU A 2 -18.03 -21.45 1.74
C GLU A 2 -17.16 -20.21 1.96
N ASN A 3 -17.37 -19.53 3.08
CA ASN A 3 -16.39 -18.58 3.60
C ASN A 3 -15.13 -19.38 3.90
N ASN A 4 -14.12 -19.23 3.03
CA ASN A 4 -12.84 -19.90 3.22
C ASN A 4 -12.15 -19.21 4.41
N LYS A 5 -12.35 -19.75 5.61
CA LYS A 5 -11.76 -19.21 6.83
C LYS A 5 -10.28 -19.54 6.84
N MET A 6 -9.47 -18.54 6.49
CA MET A 6 -8.02 -18.58 6.64
C MET A 6 -7.62 -17.77 7.87
N GLU A 7 -6.76 -18.34 8.70
CA GLU A 7 -6.12 -17.62 9.79
C GLU A 7 -4.85 -16.95 9.27
N LEU A 8 -4.69 -15.65 9.56
CA LEU A 8 -3.48 -14.88 9.26
C LEU A 8 -2.64 -14.75 10.52
N LYS A 9 -1.39 -15.25 10.48
CA LYS A 9 -0.45 -15.06 11.58
C LYS A 9 0.34 -13.77 11.39
N THR A 10 0.48 -13.00 12.46
CA THR A 10 1.32 -11.79 12.45
C THR A 10 2.79 -12.09 12.14
N SER A 11 3.27 -13.30 12.43
CA SER A 11 4.59 -13.79 12.02
C SER A 11 4.76 -13.80 10.50
N ASP A 12 3.73 -14.22 9.78
CA ASP A 12 3.79 -14.41 8.33
C ASP A 12 3.78 -13.05 7.64
N ILE A 13 2.96 -12.11 8.15
CA ILE A 13 2.97 -10.71 7.71
C ILE A 13 4.34 -10.06 7.96
N ARG A 14 4.93 -10.28 9.14
CA ARG A 14 6.27 -9.76 9.46
C ARG A 14 7.31 -10.27 8.48
N GLU A 15 7.30 -11.56 8.18
CA GLU A 15 8.27 -12.16 7.26
C GLU A 15 8.07 -11.69 5.82
N PHE A 16 6.82 -11.51 5.40
CA PHE A 16 6.50 -10.93 4.10
C PHE A 16 7.01 -9.48 3.99
N ILE A 17 6.79 -8.65 5.01
CA ILE A 17 7.28 -7.26 5.03
C ILE A 17 8.80 -7.22 4.95
N LYS A 18 9.53 -8.06 5.70
CA LYS A 18 10.99 -8.15 5.58
C LYS A 18 11.44 -8.50 4.17
N THR A 19 10.76 -9.47 3.54
CA THR A 19 11.06 -9.86 2.16
C THR A 19 10.85 -8.72 1.19
N LEU A 20 9.76 -7.95 1.37
CA LEU A 20 9.50 -6.73 0.60
C LEU A 20 10.60 -5.68 0.82
N LEU A 21 11.01 -5.43 2.07
CA LEU A 21 12.09 -4.50 2.39
C LEU A 21 13.40 -4.89 1.69
N VAL A 22 13.82 -6.15 1.81
CA VAL A 22 15.01 -6.66 1.10
C VAL A 22 14.87 -6.43 -0.41
N LYS A 23 13.69 -6.63 -0.98
CA LYS A 23 13.47 -6.40 -2.40
C LYS A 23 13.57 -4.91 -2.77
N LEU A 24 13.07 -4.01 -1.92
CA LEU A 24 13.13 -2.56 -2.10
C LEU A 24 14.56 -2.00 -1.92
N ASP A 25 15.32 -2.50 -0.94
CA ASP A 25 16.72 -2.10 -0.68
C ASP A 25 17.65 -2.49 -1.84
N ASN A 26 17.31 -3.57 -2.56
CA ASN A 26 18.04 -4.00 -3.75
C ASN A 26 17.64 -3.23 -5.02
N LEU A 27 16.68 -2.32 -4.94
CA LEU A 27 16.40 -1.39 -6.03
C LEU A 27 17.43 -0.24 -5.96
N ASP A 28 17.85 0.27 -7.11
CA ASP A 28 18.79 1.38 -7.16
C ASP A 28 18.24 2.59 -6.37
N ILE A 29 19.07 3.19 -5.52
CA ILE A 29 18.72 4.25 -4.55
C ILE A 29 18.19 5.51 -5.27
N ALA A 30 18.47 5.64 -6.57
CA ALA A 30 18.02 6.75 -7.41
C ALA A 30 16.54 6.65 -7.86
N ILE A 31 15.82 5.56 -7.56
CA ILE A 31 14.42 5.42 -7.99
C ILE A 31 13.51 6.29 -7.13
N SER A 32 13.13 7.45 -7.67
CA SER A 32 12.02 8.27 -7.18
C SER A 32 10.81 8.13 -8.10
N PHE A 33 9.61 8.18 -7.51
CA PHE A 33 8.35 8.17 -8.25
C PHE A 33 7.60 9.48 -8.00
N THR A 34 7.13 10.07 -9.08
CA THR A 34 6.17 11.18 -9.01
C THR A 34 4.78 10.60 -8.80
N LEU A 35 4.03 11.17 -7.86
CA LEU A 35 2.58 10.94 -7.72
C LEU A 35 1.87 11.70 -8.86
N ASP A 36 1.89 11.11 -10.05
CA ASP A 36 1.19 11.61 -11.24
C ASP A 36 -0.31 11.29 -11.23
N GLU A 37 -0.75 10.49 -10.27
CA GLU A 37 -2.15 10.21 -9.95
C GLU A 37 -2.31 10.36 -8.44
N ASP A 38 -3.08 11.34 -7.98
CA ASP A 38 -3.21 11.62 -6.55
C ASP A 38 -4.48 11.00 -5.95
N VAL A 39 -5.61 11.19 -6.62
CA VAL A 39 -6.92 10.81 -6.07
C VAL A 39 -7.29 9.37 -6.41
N TYR A 40 -7.94 8.68 -5.47
CA TYR A 40 -8.45 7.32 -5.67
C TYR A 40 -9.82 7.10 -5.03
N TRP A 41 -10.60 6.18 -5.60
CA TRP A 41 -11.85 5.72 -5.01
C TRP A 41 -11.59 4.78 -3.82
N ASN A 42 -12.26 5.07 -2.70
CA ASN A 42 -12.24 4.27 -1.49
C ASN A 42 -13.65 3.82 -1.14
N ILE A 43 -13.82 2.50 -0.94
CA ILE A 43 -15.08 1.91 -0.49
C ILE A 43 -15.07 1.90 1.04
N LEU A 44 -16.23 2.10 1.67
CA LEU A 44 -16.37 2.04 3.13
C LEU A 44 -16.10 0.63 3.67
N ASP A 45 -15.56 0.52 4.88
CA ASP A 45 -15.17 -0.77 5.48
C ASP A 45 -16.34 -1.75 5.60
N GLU A 46 -17.55 -1.24 5.84
CA GLU A 46 -18.78 -2.03 5.94
C GLU A 46 -19.18 -2.67 4.60
N GLU A 47 -18.74 -2.08 3.49
CA GLU A 47 -19.08 -2.51 2.11
C GLU A 47 -17.91 -3.20 1.41
N LEU A 48 -16.66 -2.92 1.82
CA LEU A 48 -15.43 -3.37 1.14
C LEU A 48 -15.36 -4.90 0.98
N TYR A 49 -15.94 -5.64 1.92
CA TYR A 49 -15.92 -7.10 1.93
C TYR A 49 -17.28 -7.75 1.58
N ASP A 50 -18.31 -6.97 1.22
CA ASP A 50 -19.60 -7.50 0.69
C ASP A 50 -19.61 -7.47 -0.84
N ALA A 51 -18.79 -8.32 -1.46
CA ALA A 51 -18.62 -8.37 -2.92
C ALA A 51 -19.88 -8.82 -3.71
N TYR A 52 -20.99 -9.11 -3.03
CA TYR A 52 -22.26 -9.49 -3.66
C TYR A 52 -23.20 -8.29 -3.86
N LYS A 53 -22.83 -7.12 -3.34
CA LYS A 53 -23.55 -5.88 -3.54
C LYS A 53 -22.61 -4.84 -4.10
N ASP A 54 -23.11 -4.04 -5.03
CA ASP A 54 -22.36 -2.88 -5.48
C ASP A 54 -22.22 -1.89 -4.30
N PRO A 55 -21.02 -1.36 -4.05
CA PRO A 55 -20.82 -0.38 -2.99
C PRO A 55 -21.57 0.90 -3.35
N VAL A 56 -22.38 1.40 -2.41
CA VAL A 56 -23.08 2.68 -2.56
C VAL A 56 -22.32 3.83 -1.90
N GLY A 57 -21.52 3.54 -0.88
CA GLY A 57 -20.63 4.46 -0.20
C GLY A 57 -19.25 4.54 -0.86
N LEU A 58 -19.15 5.37 -1.89
CA LEU A 58 -17.86 5.72 -2.48
C LEU A 58 -17.32 7.02 -1.88
N THR A 59 -16.12 6.93 -1.34
CA THR A 59 -15.34 8.06 -0.82
C THR A 59 -14.08 8.27 -1.65
N MET A 60 -13.40 9.40 -1.49
CA MET A 60 -12.16 9.70 -2.20
C MET A 60 -11.02 9.83 -1.20
N GLY A 61 -9.88 9.21 -1.51
CA GLY A 61 -8.62 9.45 -0.83
C GLY A 61 -7.62 10.19 -1.73
N SER A 62 -6.54 10.70 -1.13
CA SER A 62 -5.42 11.36 -1.81
C SER A 62 -4.11 10.71 -1.36
N LEU A 63 -3.30 10.27 -2.33
CA LEU A 63 -1.99 9.67 -2.07
C LEU A 63 -1.02 10.69 -1.47
N ALA A 64 -1.11 11.95 -1.85
CA ALA A 64 -0.29 13.03 -1.30
C ALA A 64 -0.62 13.28 0.17
N ASP A 65 -1.90 13.31 0.53
CA ASP A 65 -2.34 13.44 1.93
C ASP A 65 -1.94 12.20 2.74
N ASP A 66 -2.15 11.01 2.18
CA ASP A 66 -1.76 9.75 2.82
C ASP A 66 -0.25 9.69 3.07
N TRP A 67 0.56 10.05 2.07
CA TRP A 67 2.01 10.07 2.21
C TRP A 67 2.47 11.13 3.21
N SER A 68 1.87 12.32 3.18
CA SER A 68 2.17 13.39 4.15
C SER A 68 1.86 12.94 5.58
N PHE A 69 0.75 12.23 5.78
CA PHE A 69 0.36 11.68 7.06
C PHE A 69 1.33 10.59 7.54
N LEU A 70 1.76 9.68 6.66
CA LEU A 70 2.74 8.63 6.96
C LEU A 70 4.14 9.22 7.24
N GLN A 71 4.56 10.26 6.52
CA GLN A 71 5.83 10.95 6.76
C GLN A 71 5.91 11.58 8.16
N ALA A 72 4.77 11.91 8.80
CA ALA A 72 4.78 12.41 10.16
C ALA A 72 5.30 11.35 11.17
N VAL A 73 5.07 10.05 10.91
CA VAL A 73 5.66 8.95 11.70
C VAL A 73 7.17 8.92 11.51
N LEU A 74 7.63 8.98 10.26
CA LEU A 74 9.06 8.96 9.94
C LEU A 74 9.82 10.15 10.54
N LYS A 75 9.13 11.28 10.73
CA LYS A 75 9.68 12.49 11.35
C LYS A 75 9.53 12.51 12.88
N GLY A 76 9.03 11.43 13.50
CA GLY A 76 8.81 11.33 14.95
C GLY A 76 7.76 12.29 15.50
N LYS A 77 6.85 12.81 14.65
CA LYS A 77 5.80 13.76 15.05
C LYS A 77 4.56 13.07 15.60
N ARG A 78 4.41 11.76 15.36
CA ARG A 78 3.34 10.91 15.88
C ARG A 78 3.78 9.45 15.88
N GLU A 79 3.11 8.65 16.70
CA GLU A 79 3.23 7.19 16.67
C GLU A 79 2.43 6.59 15.50
N ILE A 80 2.75 5.32 15.20
CA ILE A 80 1.99 4.51 14.25
C ILE A 80 0.62 4.15 14.83
N VAL A 81 -0.41 4.14 13.97
CA VAL A 81 -1.78 3.74 14.32
C VAL A 81 -2.34 2.80 13.25
N ASP A 82 -3.39 2.03 13.57
CA ASP A 82 -3.97 1.05 12.64
C ASP A 82 -4.38 1.66 11.28
N TYR A 83 -4.85 2.90 11.31
CA TYR A 83 -5.23 3.63 10.09
C TYR A 83 -4.05 3.88 9.13
N ASP A 84 -2.81 3.80 9.61
CA ASP A 84 -1.61 3.88 8.75
C ASP A 84 -1.52 2.71 7.79
N LEU A 85 -2.08 1.55 8.16
CA LEU A 85 -2.08 0.37 7.29
C LEU A 85 -2.93 0.61 6.04
N TYR A 86 -4.06 1.31 6.18
CA TYR A 86 -4.95 1.66 5.06
C TYR A 86 -4.24 2.60 4.08
N LYS A 87 -3.57 3.62 4.62
CA LYS A 87 -2.80 4.60 3.84
C LYS A 87 -1.62 3.96 3.15
N LEU A 88 -0.86 3.13 3.87
CA LEU A 88 0.25 2.39 3.31
C LEU A 88 -0.24 1.45 2.21
N ALA A 89 -1.38 0.77 2.38
CA ALA A 89 -1.96 -0.07 1.34
C ALA A 89 -2.30 0.73 0.07
N ALA A 90 -2.83 1.96 0.18
CA ALA A 90 -3.09 2.83 -0.96
C ALA A 90 -1.78 3.20 -1.70
N ILE A 91 -0.72 3.55 -0.96
CA ILE A 91 0.61 3.83 -1.52
C ILE A 91 1.19 2.59 -2.20
N LEU A 92 1.15 1.43 -1.55
CA LEU A 92 1.66 0.17 -2.11
C LEU A 92 0.89 -0.23 -3.37
N ARG A 93 -0.43 0.00 -3.43
CA ARG A 93 -1.25 -0.22 -4.62
C ARG A 93 -0.79 0.67 -5.77
N PHE A 94 -0.53 1.96 -5.52
CA PHE A 94 0.02 2.87 -6.52
C PHE A 94 1.39 2.42 -7.03
N LEU A 95 2.31 2.07 -6.12
CA LEU A 95 3.64 1.58 -6.49
C LEU A 95 3.59 0.26 -7.28
N GLY A 96 2.64 -0.62 -6.93
CA GLY A 96 2.33 -1.83 -7.68
C GLY A 96 1.87 -1.53 -9.10
N LYS A 97 0.95 -0.57 -9.28
CA LYS A 97 0.51 -0.07 -10.59
C LYS A 97 1.68 0.49 -11.41
N LYS A 98 2.60 1.22 -10.76
CA LYS A 98 3.82 1.75 -11.39
C LYS A 98 4.93 0.70 -11.58
N LYS A 99 4.66 -0.56 -11.21
CA LYS A 99 5.55 -1.71 -11.42
C LYS A 99 6.91 -1.54 -10.76
N ILE A 100 6.96 -1.00 -9.53
CA ILE A 100 8.21 -0.71 -8.83
C ILE A 100 9.19 -1.90 -8.80
N ILE A 101 8.69 -3.12 -8.58
CA ILE A 101 9.52 -4.32 -8.44
C ILE A 101 10.09 -4.77 -9.79
N THR A 102 9.30 -4.75 -10.86
CA THR A 102 9.72 -5.29 -12.17
C THR A 102 10.42 -4.25 -13.04
N LYS A 103 10.08 -2.96 -12.90
CA LYS A 103 10.75 -1.87 -13.63
C LYS A 103 12.22 -1.71 -13.22
N ALA A 104 12.52 -1.87 -11.93
CA ALA A 104 13.89 -1.83 -11.44
C ALA A 104 14.76 -2.99 -11.97
N GLN A 105 14.17 -4.15 -12.28
CA GLN A 105 14.92 -5.28 -12.84
C GLN A 105 15.34 -5.05 -14.29
N ASN A 106 14.61 -4.22 -15.04
CA ASN A 106 14.89 -3.93 -16.45
C ASN A 106 15.94 -2.83 -16.66
N GLN A 107 16.32 -2.11 -15.59
CA GLN A 107 17.37 -1.09 -15.64
C GLN A 107 18.77 -1.67 -15.34
N ASN A 108 18.84 -2.90 -14.82
CA ASN A 108 20.09 -3.63 -14.55
C ASN A 108 20.56 -4.51 -15.73
N THR A 109 19.94 -4.37 -16.90
CA THR A 109 20.28 -5.13 -18.11
C THR A 109 20.73 -4.17 -19.22
N ILE A 110 21.88 -3.54 -19.05
CA ILE A 110 22.70 -2.94 -20.12
C ILE A 110 24.17 -3.19 -19.79
#